data_AF-A0A2U1Q289-F1
#
_entry.id   AF-A0A2U1Q289-F1
#
_cell.length_a   1.000
_cell.length_b   1.000
_cell.length_c   1.000
_cell.angle_alpha   90.00
_cell.angle_beta   90.00
_cell.angle_gamma   90.00
#
_symmetry.space_group_name_H-M   'P 1'
#
loop_
_entity.id
_entity.type
_entity.pdbx_description
1 polymer ?
#
loop_
_entity_poly.entity_id
_entity_poly.type
_entity_poly.pdbx_seq_one_letter_code
_entity_poly.pdbx_strand_id
1 'polypeptide(L)'
;MTTSSTSSDGIWPCPFRRFHCCPDGEVGNKGIARLISHLKRLHLSTDERKCVLREAISTDHGLYMAVEETLKLFDQWLCGKCMTLHAVSRACHHQDGLVHFVEGSDDMSGYIVGISNPSNKESETKVTEGLVLDTELLDCVFKIPITTFKSIPHGCRLAFSQALITVLYKVVAQPDSVDVWVRLLLFPRCTLQLCRPKNRHERRSGNRKSLQQSSILKSLATWGKDDGITILVNSMLNGSGLKSFGQGGGDFLEERTTCNTNIRQCLRKGRSGSQRVKSTRMLSF
;
A
#
# COMPACT_ATOMS: atom_id res chain seq x y z
N MET A 1 -45.47 0.18 -10.15
CA MET A 1 -44.61 -0.81 -9.47
C MET A 1 -43.52 -0.05 -8.75
N THR A 2 -43.67 0.04 -7.43
CA THR A 2 -42.80 0.75 -6.49
C THR A 2 -41.65 -0.19 -6.10
N THR A 3 -40.43 0.11 -6.52
CA THR A 3 -39.23 -0.60 -6.05
C THR A 3 -38.59 0.18 -4.91
N SER A 4 -38.87 -0.34 -3.72
CA SER A 4 -38.19 -0.24 -2.44
C SER A 4 -36.89 0.59 -2.37
N SER A 5 -37.00 1.75 -1.75
CA SER A 5 -35.89 2.50 -1.16
C SER A 5 -35.33 1.72 0.03
N THR A 6 -34.25 0.97 -0.17
CA THR A 6 -33.46 0.44 0.95
C THR A 6 -32.74 1.63 1.60
N SER A 7 -33.24 2.07 2.75
CA SER A 7 -32.59 3.07 3.59
C SER A 7 -31.28 2.47 4.12
N SER A 8 -30.17 2.80 3.47
CA SER A 8 -28.83 2.55 3.99
C SER A 8 -28.57 3.51 5.15
N ASP A 9 -29.06 3.17 6.35
CA ASP A 9 -28.64 3.77 7.61
C ASP A 9 -27.20 3.31 7.92
N GLY A 10 -26.26 3.87 7.16
CA GLY A 10 -24.83 3.71 7.36
C GLY A 10 -24.21 4.99 7.89
N ILE A 11 -23.24 4.84 8.81
CA ILE A 11 -22.32 5.93 9.15
C ILE A 11 -21.50 6.22 7.89
N TRP A 12 -21.70 7.39 7.29
CA TRP A 12 -20.90 7.81 6.15
C TRP A 12 -19.71 8.63 6.64
N PRO A 13 -18.47 8.12 6.50
CA PRO A 13 -17.31 8.89 6.88
C PRO A 13 -17.07 10.02 5.87
N CYS A 14 -16.50 11.13 6.35
CA CYS A 14 -16.04 12.21 5.51
C CYS A 14 -14.90 11.70 4.60
N PRO A 15 -14.96 11.93 3.27
CA PRO A 15 -13.92 11.49 2.34
C PRO A 15 -12.55 12.15 2.63
N PHE A 16 -12.55 13.29 3.31
CA PHE A 16 -11.35 14.01 3.74
C PHE A 16 -10.86 13.59 5.14
N ARG A 17 -11.24 12.40 5.62
CA ARG A 17 -10.75 11.87 6.90
C ARG A 17 -9.21 11.86 6.90
N ARG A 18 -8.60 12.39 7.98
CA ARG A 18 -7.14 12.61 8.13
C ARG A 18 -6.54 13.71 7.25
N PHE A 19 -7.36 14.47 6.53
CA PHE A 19 -6.95 15.67 5.80
C PHE A 19 -7.43 16.95 6.54
N HIS A 20 -6.62 18.02 6.53
CA HIS A 20 -6.93 19.34 7.12
C HIS A 20 -7.63 19.33 8.50
N CYS A 21 -7.16 18.45 9.40
CA CYS A 21 -7.65 18.35 10.77
C CYS A 21 -9.14 17.96 10.89
N CYS A 22 -9.69 17.13 9.99
CA CYS A 22 -11.00 16.51 10.20
C CYS A 22 -10.94 15.63 11.47
N PRO A 23 -11.57 16.03 12.61
CA PRO A 23 -11.20 15.48 13.92
C PRO A 23 -11.47 13.98 14.07
N ASP A 24 -12.52 13.45 13.41
CA ASP A 24 -12.87 12.02 13.55
C ASP A 24 -13.26 11.34 12.22
N GLY A 25 -13.52 12.11 11.15
CA GLY A 25 -14.05 11.58 9.90
C GLY A 25 -15.45 10.96 10.02
N GLU A 26 -16.04 10.87 11.21
CA GLU A 26 -17.36 10.30 11.44
C GLU A 26 -18.39 11.43 11.60
N VAL A 27 -19.32 11.58 10.65
CA VAL A 27 -20.46 12.49 10.83
C VAL A 27 -21.58 11.84 11.69
N GLY A 28 -21.37 10.57 12.08
CA GLY A 28 -22.35 9.71 12.73
C GLY A 28 -23.52 9.36 11.80
N ASN A 29 -24.50 8.60 12.32
CA ASN A 29 -25.74 8.15 11.65
C ASN A 29 -26.71 9.29 11.27
N LYS A 30 -26.22 10.48 10.93
CA LYS A 30 -27.04 11.70 10.88
C LYS A 30 -27.34 12.20 9.46
N GLY A 31 -27.10 11.36 8.46
CA GLY A 31 -27.59 11.54 7.09
C GLY A 31 -26.85 12.56 6.23
N ILE A 32 -27.24 12.57 4.95
CA ILE A 32 -26.64 13.30 3.82
C ILE A 32 -26.45 14.80 4.12
N ALA A 33 -27.48 15.46 4.63
CA ALA A 33 -27.47 16.91 4.86
C ALA A 33 -26.39 17.35 5.85
N ARG A 34 -26.08 16.54 6.86
CA ARG A 34 -25.03 16.86 7.84
C ARG A 34 -23.64 16.69 7.26
N LEU A 35 -23.42 15.69 6.42
CA LEU A 35 -22.13 15.50 5.75
C LEU A 35 -21.88 16.62 4.74
N ILE A 36 -22.88 17.03 3.96
CA ILE A 36 -22.76 18.21 3.07
C ILE A 36 -22.43 19.48 3.87
N SER A 37 -23.11 19.71 5.00
CA SER A 37 -22.83 20.85 5.88
C SER A 37 -21.41 20.78 6.47
N HIS A 38 -20.96 19.59 6.89
CA HIS A 38 -19.59 19.34 7.34
C HIS A 38 -18.57 19.69 6.26
N LEU A 39 -18.77 19.21 5.03
CA LEU A 39 -17.89 19.48 3.89
C LEU A 39 -17.80 20.99 3.61
N LYS A 40 -18.94 21.67 3.52
CA LYS A 40 -18.99 23.12 3.27
C LYS A 40 -18.29 23.92 4.37
N ARG A 41 -18.46 23.54 5.63
CA ARG A 41 -17.93 24.31 6.77
C ARG A 41 -16.45 24.06 7.06
N LEU A 42 -15.98 22.81 6.96
CA LEU A 42 -14.61 22.46 7.35
C LEU A 42 -13.65 22.40 6.17
N HIS A 43 -14.12 22.00 5.00
CA HIS A 43 -13.25 21.73 3.85
C HIS A 43 -13.38 22.84 2.80
N LEU A 44 -14.59 23.30 2.49
CA LEU A 44 -14.85 24.25 1.40
C LEU A 44 -15.12 25.69 1.87
N SER A 45 -14.67 26.06 3.08
CA SER A 45 -15.01 27.34 3.72
C SER A 45 -14.14 28.51 3.32
N THR A 46 -12.86 28.29 2.97
CA THR A 46 -11.94 29.34 2.53
C THR A 46 -11.29 28.98 1.21
N ASP A 47 -10.85 29.98 0.46
CA ASP A 47 -10.27 29.75 -0.86
C ASP A 47 -8.90 29.05 -0.78
N GLU A 48 -8.13 29.27 0.29
CA GLU A 48 -6.89 28.52 0.54
C GLU A 48 -7.18 27.03 0.71
N ARG A 49 -8.19 26.67 1.52
CA ARG A 49 -8.57 25.27 1.74
C ARG A 49 -9.08 24.63 0.45
N LYS A 50 -9.89 25.35 -0.32
CA LYS A 50 -10.37 24.90 -1.63
C LYS A 50 -9.22 24.61 -2.59
N CYS A 51 -8.21 25.48 -2.63
CA CYS A 51 -7.03 25.28 -3.48
C CYS A 51 -6.24 24.03 -3.08
N VAL A 52 -5.94 23.85 -1.79
CA VAL A 52 -5.22 22.65 -1.32
C VAL A 52 -6.02 21.38 -1.56
N LEU A 53 -7.34 21.41 -1.36
CA LEU A 53 -8.21 20.26 -1.65
C LEU A 53 -8.28 19.95 -3.13
N ARG A 54 -8.35 20.97 -3.98
CA ARG A 54 -8.32 20.78 -5.44
C ARG A 54 -7.03 20.08 -5.86
N GLU A 55 -5.90 20.55 -5.34
CA GLU A 55 -4.59 19.94 -5.60
C GLU A 55 -4.54 18.49 -5.11
N ALA A 56 -4.97 18.23 -3.88
CA ALA A 56 -5.02 16.89 -3.30
C ALA A 56 -5.92 15.94 -4.11
N ILE A 57 -7.12 16.37 -4.49
CA ILE A 57 -8.04 15.58 -5.33
C ILE A 57 -7.41 15.30 -6.71
N SER A 58 -6.68 16.27 -7.27
CA SER A 58 -6.03 16.13 -8.58
C SER A 58 -4.77 15.26 -8.60
N THR A 59 -4.26 14.86 -7.43
CA THR A 59 -2.99 14.12 -7.27
C THR A 59 -3.19 12.76 -6.59
N ASP A 60 -4.08 12.68 -5.61
CA ASP A 60 -4.39 11.45 -4.88
C ASP A 60 -5.63 10.79 -5.49
N HIS A 61 -5.39 9.70 -6.24
CA HIS A 61 -6.45 8.90 -6.85
C HIS A 61 -7.38 8.27 -5.80
N GLY A 62 -6.85 7.81 -4.67
CA GLY A 62 -7.69 7.24 -3.60
C GLY A 62 -8.63 8.28 -3.00
N LEU A 63 -8.15 9.51 -2.82
CA LEU A 63 -8.97 10.64 -2.40
C LEU A 63 -10.00 11.01 -3.48
N TYR A 64 -9.60 11.04 -4.76
CA TYR A 64 -10.49 11.30 -5.87
C TYR A 64 -11.68 10.33 -5.88
N MET A 65 -11.41 9.01 -5.85
CA MET A 65 -12.44 7.98 -5.84
C MET A 65 -13.33 8.07 -4.60
N ALA A 66 -12.74 8.31 -3.42
CA ALA A 66 -13.52 8.45 -2.18
C ALA A 66 -14.48 9.64 -2.24
N VAL A 67 -14.05 10.78 -2.79
CA VAL A 67 -14.90 11.96 -2.99
C VAL A 67 -15.97 11.65 -4.03
N GLU A 68 -15.62 11.01 -5.14
CA GLU A 68 -16.56 10.66 -6.21
C GLU A 68 -17.66 9.71 -5.74
N GLU A 69 -17.31 8.62 -5.06
CA GLU A 69 -18.28 7.68 -4.47
C GLU A 69 -19.21 8.38 -3.48
N THR A 70 -18.65 9.23 -2.63
CA THR A 70 -19.43 10.04 -1.67
C THR A 70 -20.43 10.94 -2.39
N LEU A 71 -20.00 11.60 -3.47
CA LEU A 71 -20.84 12.48 -4.26
C LEU A 71 -21.96 11.73 -5.00
N LYS A 72 -21.62 10.57 -5.58
CA LYS A 72 -22.54 9.65 -6.23
C LYS A 72 -23.65 9.18 -5.28
N LEU A 73 -23.29 8.80 -4.06
CA LEU A 73 -24.24 8.37 -3.03
C LEU A 73 -25.24 9.45 -2.60
N PHE A 74 -24.91 10.72 -2.83
CA PHE A 74 -25.70 11.86 -2.34
C PHE A 74 -26.34 12.69 -3.46
N ASP A 75 -26.28 12.22 -4.71
CA ASP A 75 -26.75 12.95 -5.89
C ASP A 75 -26.22 14.40 -5.92
N GLN A 76 -24.97 14.57 -5.50
CA GLN A 76 -24.25 15.84 -5.53
C GLN A 76 -23.09 15.74 -6.52
N TRP A 77 -22.68 16.87 -7.10
CA TRP A 77 -21.42 16.98 -7.84
C TRP A 77 -20.60 18.16 -7.31
N LEU A 78 -19.28 18.07 -7.51
CA LEU A 78 -18.33 19.11 -7.13
C LEU A 78 -17.85 19.85 -8.37
N CYS A 79 -18.02 21.18 -8.38
CA CYS A 79 -17.40 22.02 -9.40
C CYS A 79 -15.93 22.24 -9.05
N GLY A 80 -15.02 21.74 -9.86
CA GLY A 80 -13.57 21.89 -9.71
C GLY A 80 -13.10 23.34 -9.80
N LYS A 81 -13.77 24.18 -10.61
CA LYS A 81 -13.39 25.59 -10.78
C LYS A 81 -13.55 26.40 -9.49
N CYS A 82 -14.69 26.31 -8.82
CA CYS A 82 -14.97 27.07 -7.58
C CYS A 82 -14.96 26.22 -6.30
N MET A 83 -14.75 24.91 -6.42
CA MET A 83 -14.81 23.94 -5.32
C MET A 83 -16.12 24.01 -4.54
N THR A 84 -17.24 24.11 -5.26
CA THR A 84 -18.59 24.19 -4.67
C THR A 84 -19.40 22.93 -4.99
N LEU A 85 -20.17 22.47 -4.00
CA LEU A 85 -21.08 21.33 -4.11
C LEU A 85 -22.44 21.77 -4.63
N HIS A 86 -22.94 21.04 -5.62
CA HIS A 86 -24.23 21.25 -6.26
C HIS A 86 -25.02 19.95 -6.32
N ALA A 87 -26.35 20.03 -6.27
CA ALA A 87 -27.18 18.89 -6.63
C ALA A 87 -27.01 18.59 -8.13
N VAL A 88 -27.13 17.33 -8.53
CA VAL A 88 -27.06 16.87 -9.94
C VAL A 88 -27.99 17.67 -10.87
N SER A 89 -29.14 18.12 -10.38
CA SER A 89 -30.10 18.97 -11.13
C SER A 89 -29.72 20.45 -11.25
N ARG A 90 -28.62 20.90 -10.63
CA ARG A 90 -28.24 22.31 -10.59
C ARG A 90 -26.92 22.56 -11.31
N ALA A 91 -26.89 23.64 -12.07
CA ALA A 91 -25.67 24.17 -12.67
C ALA A 91 -24.87 25.05 -11.69
N CYS A 92 -23.57 25.20 -11.98
CA CYS A 92 -22.72 26.17 -11.31
C CYS A 92 -22.55 27.42 -12.18
N HIS A 93 -22.76 28.59 -11.58
CA HIS A 93 -22.62 29.88 -12.26
C HIS A 93 -21.20 30.42 -12.09
N HIS A 94 -20.55 30.74 -13.20
CA HIS A 94 -19.27 31.43 -13.26
C HIS A 94 -19.39 32.66 -14.16
N GLN A 95 -18.43 33.59 -14.05
CA GLN A 95 -18.37 34.76 -14.93
C GLN A 95 -18.23 34.36 -16.41
N ASP A 96 -17.54 33.25 -16.68
CA ASP A 96 -17.33 32.71 -18.04
C ASP A 96 -18.47 31.83 -18.55
N GLY A 97 -19.57 31.70 -17.80
CA GLY A 97 -20.75 30.92 -18.18
C GLY A 97 -21.20 29.87 -17.17
N LEU A 98 -22.11 29.00 -17.62
CA LEU A 98 -22.73 27.94 -16.83
C LEU A 98 -21.98 26.62 -16.99
N VAL A 99 -21.65 25.97 -15.88
CA VAL A 99 -21.12 24.60 -15.86
C VAL A 99 -22.24 23.68 -15.41
N HIS A 100 -22.60 22.73 -16.27
CA HIS A 100 -23.61 21.71 -15.98
C HIS A 100 -22.94 20.40 -15.59
N PHE A 101 -23.59 19.67 -14.68
CA PHE A 101 -23.33 18.25 -14.54
C PHE A 101 -23.95 17.53 -15.74
N VAL A 102 -23.15 16.68 -16.39
CA VAL A 102 -23.62 15.81 -17.48
C VAL A 102 -23.42 14.39 -16.99
N GLU A 103 -24.53 13.71 -16.75
CA GLU A 103 -24.53 12.27 -16.49
C GLU A 103 -24.16 11.56 -17.79
N GLY A 104 -23.00 10.95 -17.82
CA GLY A 104 -22.47 10.21 -18.96
C GLY A 104 -23.15 8.85 -19.04
N SER A 105 -23.45 8.43 -20.26
CA SER A 105 -23.95 7.09 -20.58
C SER A 105 -22.89 5.99 -20.50
N ASP A 106 -21.62 6.40 -20.30
CA ASP A 106 -20.44 5.56 -20.26
C ASP A 106 -19.60 6.05 -19.08
N ASP A 107 -18.84 5.16 -18.45
CA ASP A 107 -18.20 5.23 -17.11
C ASP A 107 -17.20 6.41 -16.87
N MET A 108 -17.21 7.43 -17.72
CA MET A 108 -16.29 8.56 -17.77
C MET A 108 -16.87 9.90 -17.28
N SER A 109 -18.14 9.99 -16.93
CA SER A 109 -18.71 11.20 -16.30
C SER A 109 -18.53 11.18 -14.79
N GLY A 110 -17.46 11.80 -14.32
CA GLY A 110 -17.23 11.88 -12.88
C GLY A 110 -18.14 12.90 -12.19
N TYR A 111 -18.50 12.62 -10.93
CA TYR A 111 -19.20 13.58 -10.06
C TYR A 111 -18.32 14.77 -9.64
N ILE A 112 -17.07 14.82 -10.12
CA ILE A 112 -16.12 15.91 -9.94
C ILE A 112 -15.85 16.53 -11.32
N VAL A 113 -16.46 17.70 -11.58
CA VAL A 113 -16.39 18.35 -12.90
C VAL A 113 -15.24 19.36 -12.92
N GLY A 114 -14.32 19.22 -13.87
CA GLY A 114 -13.21 20.17 -14.04
C GLY A 114 -11.99 19.89 -13.15
N ILE A 115 -11.96 18.74 -12.45
CA ILE A 115 -10.71 18.15 -11.94
C ILE A 115 -10.56 16.80 -12.63
N SER A 116 -9.49 16.64 -13.40
CA SER A 116 -9.21 15.36 -14.07
C SER A 116 -8.97 14.27 -13.03
N ASN A 117 -9.58 13.10 -13.26
CA ASN A 117 -9.20 11.90 -12.53
C ASN A 117 -7.68 11.69 -12.69
N PRO A 118 -6.92 11.52 -11.59
CA PRO A 118 -5.49 11.26 -11.66
C PRO A 118 -5.12 10.05 -12.54
N SER A 119 -6.03 9.09 -12.78
CA SER A 119 -5.83 7.98 -13.72
C SER A 119 -5.94 8.38 -15.20
N ASN A 120 -6.70 9.43 -15.52
CA ASN A 120 -6.99 9.84 -16.91
C ASN A 120 -5.98 10.86 -17.45
N LYS A 121 -4.91 11.16 -16.70
CA LYS A 121 -3.78 11.94 -17.22
C LYS A 121 -2.86 11.12 -18.14
N GLU A 122 -3.22 9.87 -18.44
CA GLU A 122 -2.56 9.01 -19.44
C GLU A 122 -3.34 9.00 -20.77
N SER A 123 -3.58 10.16 -21.37
CA SER A 123 -3.97 10.23 -22.80
C SER A 123 -3.51 11.50 -23.49
N GLU A 124 -2.38 12.08 -23.06
CA GLU A 124 -1.43 12.64 -24.02
C GLU A 124 -0.28 11.66 -24.06
N THR A 125 0.07 11.21 -25.25
CA THR A 125 1.20 10.34 -25.58
C THR A 125 2.48 10.79 -24.86
N LYS A 126 2.65 10.36 -23.63
CA LYS A 126 3.89 9.75 -23.21
C LYS A 126 3.63 8.27 -23.37
N VAL A 127 4.44 7.64 -24.21
CA VAL A 127 4.79 6.25 -24.00
C VAL A 127 5.21 6.18 -22.53
N THR A 128 4.26 5.87 -21.63
CA THR A 128 4.60 5.42 -20.30
C THR A 128 5.37 4.16 -20.61
N GLU A 129 6.68 4.28 -20.46
CA GLU A 129 7.64 3.21 -20.54
C GLU A 129 7.10 2.12 -19.60
N GLY A 130 6.29 1.22 -20.16
CA GLY A 130 5.88 0.00 -19.48
C GLY A 130 7.17 -0.64 -18.99
N LEU A 131 7.14 -1.32 -17.84
CA LEU A 131 8.35 -1.96 -17.35
C LEU A 131 8.89 -2.83 -18.49
N VAL A 132 10.02 -2.42 -19.08
CA VAL A 132 10.75 -3.22 -20.06
C VAL A 132 11.46 -4.32 -19.28
N LEU A 133 10.67 -5.13 -18.57
CA LEU A 133 11.12 -6.38 -18.00
C LEU A 133 10.98 -7.39 -19.12
N ASP A 134 12.10 -7.63 -19.80
CA ASP A 134 12.21 -8.70 -20.78
C ASP A 134 11.74 -10.02 -20.15
N THR A 135 11.08 -10.84 -20.95
CA THR A 135 10.70 -12.22 -20.63
C THR A 135 11.85 -13.01 -20.01
N GLU A 136 13.09 -12.78 -20.45
CA GLU A 136 14.30 -13.39 -19.89
C GLU A 136 14.57 -12.95 -18.43
N LEU A 137 14.36 -11.67 -18.11
CA LEU A 137 14.52 -11.14 -16.75
C LEU A 137 13.45 -11.69 -15.82
N LEU A 138 12.20 -11.76 -16.29
CA LEU A 138 11.11 -12.35 -15.51
C LEU A 138 11.37 -13.83 -15.23
N ASP A 139 11.80 -14.60 -16.23
CA ASP A 139 12.17 -16.01 -16.05
C ASP A 139 13.29 -16.16 -14.99
N CYS A 140 14.34 -15.34 -15.07
CA CYS A 140 15.40 -15.30 -14.07
C CYS A 140 14.86 -14.96 -12.66
N VAL A 141 14.00 -13.96 -12.55
CA VAL A 141 13.37 -13.56 -11.29
C VAL A 141 12.53 -14.70 -10.72
N PHE A 142 11.73 -15.39 -11.55
CA PHE A 142 10.83 -16.46 -11.13
C PHE A 142 11.57 -17.74 -10.72
N LYS A 143 12.70 -18.03 -11.36
CA LYS A 143 13.61 -19.15 -11.03
C LYS A 143 14.31 -18.99 -9.68
N ILE A 144 14.46 -17.77 -9.16
CA ILE A 144 15.02 -17.57 -7.82
C ILE A 144 14.09 -18.22 -6.79
N PRO A 145 14.59 -19.11 -5.91
CA PRO A 145 13.78 -19.72 -4.87
C PRO A 145 13.16 -18.65 -3.97
N ILE A 146 11.84 -18.70 -3.81
CA ILE A 146 11.15 -17.82 -2.86
C ILE A 146 11.44 -18.35 -1.46
N THR A 147 12.46 -17.78 -0.82
CA THR A 147 12.72 -18.02 0.59
C THR A 147 11.71 -17.23 1.41
N THR A 148 10.54 -17.82 1.66
CA THR A 148 9.46 -17.18 2.42
C THR A 148 9.82 -17.13 3.91
N PHE A 149 9.61 -15.97 4.54
CA PHE A 149 9.54 -15.90 5.99
C PHE A 149 8.24 -16.54 6.46
N LYS A 150 8.25 -17.16 7.65
CA LYS A 150 7.00 -17.64 8.29
C LYS A 150 6.01 -16.50 8.55
N SER A 151 6.49 -15.26 8.73
CA SER A 151 5.66 -14.07 8.89
C SER A 151 6.47 -12.79 8.64
N ILE A 152 5.75 -11.73 8.27
CA ILE A 152 6.32 -10.39 8.10
C ILE A 152 6.69 -9.81 9.48
N PRO A 153 7.91 -9.28 9.68
CA PRO A 153 8.32 -8.65 10.92
C PRO A 153 7.35 -7.54 11.35
N HIS A 154 7.04 -7.48 12.65
CA HIS A 154 6.01 -6.56 13.16
C HIS A 154 6.23 -5.10 12.73
N GLY A 155 7.48 -4.61 12.80
CA GLY A 155 7.82 -3.24 12.42
C GLY A 155 7.72 -2.94 10.92
N CYS A 156 7.52 -3.94 10.06
CA CYS A 156 7.32 -3.77 8.62
C CYS A 156 5.85 -3.88 8.19
N ARG A 157 4.96 -4.40 9.04
CA ARG A 157 3.60 -4.81 8.64
C ARG A 157 2.79 -3.67 8.04
N LEU A 158 2.80 -2.50 8.66
CA LEU A 158 2.04 -1.34 8.18
C LEU A 158 2.52 -0.86 6.82
N ALA A 159 3.83 -0.66 6.66
CA ALA A 159 4.42 -0.23 5.39
C ALA A 159 4.19 -1.27 4.28
N PHE A 160 4.32 -2.56 4.62
CA PHE A 160 4.03 -3.65 3.69
C PHE A 160 2.56 -3.66 3.28
N SER A 161 1.62 -3.55 4.24
CA SER A 161 0.19 -3.55 3.93
C SER A 161 -0.20 -2.36 3.08
N GLN A 162 0.34 -1.17 3.35
CA GLN A 162 0.09 0.02 2.54
C GLN A 162 0.58 -0.19 1.11
N ALA A 163 1.82 -0.65 0.93
CA ALA A 163 2.36 -0.89 -0.40
C ALA A 163 1.62 -2.01 -1.15
N LEU A 164 1.24 -3.10 -0.46
CA LEU A 164 0.45 -4.18 -1.06
C LEU A 164 -0.92 -3.69 -1.52
N ILE A 165 -1.60 -2.92 -0.67
CA ILE A 165 -2.91 -2.31 -0.99
C ILE A 165 -2.78 -1.42 -2.23
N THR A 166 -1.74 -0.59 -2.32
CA THR A 166 -1.48 0.24 -3.51
C THR A 166 -1.29 -0.61 -4.77
N VAL A 167 -0.56 -1.71 -4.69
CA VAL A 167 -0.37 -2.61 -5.84
C VAL A 167 -1.66 -3.30 -6.24
N LEU A 168 -2.47 -3.76 -5.27
CA LEU A 168 -3.78 -4.36 -5.53
C LEU A 168 -4.77 -3.37 -6.15
N TYR A 169 -4.78 -2.12 -5.68
CA TYR A 169 -5.62 -1.08 -6.27
C TYR A 169 -5.29 -0.84 -7.75
N LYS A 170 -4.00 -0.88 -8.12
CA LYS A 170 -3.61 -0.78 -9.53
C LYS A 170 -4.16 -1.95 -10.36
N VAL A 171 -4.12 -3.18 -9.82
CA VAL A 171 -4.67 -4.36 -10.50
C VAL A 171 -6.18 -4.23 -10.71
N VAL A 172 -6.89 -3.75 -9.69
CA VAL A 172 -8.34 -3.51 -9.78
C VAL A 172 -8.65 -2.41 -10.79
N ALA A 173 -7.84 -1.35 -10.85
CA ALA A 173 -8.02 -0.26 -11.81
C ALA A 173 -7.67 -0.65 -13.26
N GLN A 174 -6.77 -1.61 -13.46
CA GLN A 174 -6.29 -2.03 -14.79
C GLN A 174 -6.18 -3.57 -14.88
N PRO A 175 -7.31 -4.29 -14.84
CA PRO A 175 -7.29 -5.76 -14.83
C PRO A 175 -6.80 -6.37 -16.15
N ASP A 176 -6.88 -5.63 -17.26
CA ASP A 176 -6.41 -6.10 -18.57
C ASP A 176 -4.90 -5.86 -18.77
N SER A 177 -4.25 -5.14 -17.84
CA SER A 177 -2.84 -4.79 -17.96
C SER A 177 -1.92 -5.87 -17.37
N VAL A 178 -1.25 -6.61 -18.25
CA VAL A 178 -0.25 -7.62 -17.87
C VAL A 178 0.86 -7.02 -16.99
N ASP A 179 1.30 -5.79 -17.27
CA ASP A 179 2.33 -5.09 -16.50
C ASP A 179 1.94 -4.98 -15.01
N VAL A 180 0.68 -4.65 -14.73
CA VAL A 180 0.19 -4.46 -13.37
C VAL A 180 0.11 -5.79 -12.62
N TRP A 181 -0.28 -6.87 -13.29
CA TRP A 181 -0.22 -8.23 -12.75
C TRP A 181 1.22 -8.68 -12.48
N VAL A 182 2.14 -8.38 -13.39
CA VAL A 182 3.58 -8.67 -13.20
C VAL A 182 4.11 -7.91 -11.98
N ARG A 183 3.76 -6.64 -11.80
CA ARG A 183 4.12 -5.86 -10.61
C ARG A 183 3.58 -6.49 -9.32
N LEU A 184 2.36 -7.01 -9.32
CA LEU A 184 1.80 -7.74 -8.18
C LEU A 184 2.64 -8.99 -7.83
N LEU A 185 3.05 -9.77 -8.84
CA LEU A 185 3.87 -10.96 -8.63
C LEU A 185 5.29 -10.62 -8.16
N LEU A 186 5.86 -9.52 -8.64
CA LEU A 186 7.19 -9.05 -8.26
C LEU A 186 7.23 -8.45 -6.86
N PHE A 187 6.14 -7.81 -6.41
CA PHE A 187 6.08 -7.11 -5.13
C PHE A 187 6.63 -7.91 -3.94
N PRO A 188 6.12 -9.12 -3.61
CA PRO A 188 6.64 -9.88 -2.48
C PRO A 188 8.08 -10.37 -2.70
N ARG A 189 8.47 -10.65 -3.96
CA ARG A 189 9.83 -11.09 -4.30
C ARG A 189 10.88 -9.99 -4.12
N CYS A 190 10.53 -8.76 -4.46
CA CYS A 190 11.40 -7.59 -4.37
C CYS A 190 11.46 -7.01 -2.94
N THR A 191 10.38 -7.08 -2.18
CA THR A 191 10.28 -6.40 -0.87
C THR A 191 10.62 -7.27 0.32
N LEU A 192 10.46 -8.60 0.21
CA LEU A 192 10.69 -9.55 1.32
C LEU A 192 12.00 -10.35 1.16
N GLN A 193 13.03 -9.78 0.54
CA GLN A 193 14.31 -10.46 0.36
C GLN A 193 15.02 -10.74 1.69
N LEU A 194 15.58 -11.93 1.82
CA LEU A 194 16.42 -12.30 2.97
C LEU A 194 17.77 -11.58 2.90
N CYS A 195 18.05 -10.75 3.90
CA CYS A 195 19.37 -10.17 4.06
C CYS A 195 20.37 -11.26 4.49
N ARG A 196 21.45 -11.40 3.73
CA ARG A 196 22.56 -12.32 4.03
C ARG A 196 23.60 -11.58 4.89
N PRO A 197 23.81 -11.98 6.17
CA PRO A 197 24.80 -11.33 7.03
C PRO A 197 26.22 -11.53 6.50
N LYS A 198 26.99 -10.46 6.36
CA LYS A 198 28.36 -10.46 5.81
C LYS A 198 29.41 -10.76 6.88
N ASN A 199 29.15 -10.40 8.14
CA ASN A 199 30.15 -10.45 9.22
C ASN A 199 29.62 -11.20 10.45
N ARG A 200 30.52 -11.67 11.32
CA ARG A 200 30.18 -12.33 12.59
C ARG A 200 29.28 -11.48 13.49
N HIS A 201 29.45 -10.15 13.45
CA HIS A 201 28.65 -9.20 14.21
C HIS A 201 27.18 -9.18 13.75
N GLU A 202 26.93 -9.21 12.45
CA GLU A 202 25.59 -9.21 11.85
C GLU A 202 24.86 -10.55 12.03
N ARG A 203 25.61 -11.66 12.18
CA ARG A 203 25.04 -12.99 12.47
C ARG A 203 24.41 -13.10 13.86
N ARG A 204 24.71 -12.18 14.79
CA ARG A 204 24.06 -12.16 16.11
C ARG A 204 22.56 -11.92 15.95
N SER A 205 21.74 -12.72 16.64
CA SER A 205 20.28 -12.79 16.44
C SER A 205 19.57 -11.42 16.48
N GLY A 206 19.95 -10.53 17.40
CA GLY A 206 19.40 -9.17 17.48
C GLY A 206 19.73 -8.32 16.25
N ASN A 207 21.00 -8.32 15.85
CA ASN A 207 21.49 -7.56 14.69
C ASN A 207 20.91 -8.10 13.39
N ARG A 208 20.79 -9.43 13.25
CA ARG A 208 20.18 -10.07 12.08
C ARG A 208 18.72 -9.64 11.90
N LYS A 209 17.93 -9.59 12.97
CA LYS A 209 16.52 -9.16 12.92
C LYS A 209 16.39 -7.69 12.55
N SER A 210 17.20 -6.84 13.18
CA SER A 210 17.22 -5.40 12.89
C SER A 210 17.64 -5.12 11.44
N LEU A 211 18.70 -5.79 10.97
CA LEU A 211 19.18 -5.69 9.60
C LEU A 211 18.12 -6.15 8.58
N GLN A 212 17.45 -7.26 8.88
CA GLN A 212 16.35 -7.75 8.04
C GLN A 212 15.20 -6.75 7.96
N GLN A 213 14.79 -6.19 9.09
CA GLN A 213 13.70 -5.20 9.16
C GLN A 213 14.07 -3.93 8.39
N SER A 214 15.30 -3.43 8.58
CA SER A 214 15.82 -2.27 7.85
C SER A 214 15.87 -2.52 6.35
N SER A 215 16.32 -3.71 5.92
CA SER A 215 16.35 -4.10 4.52
C SER A 215 14.96 -4.09 3.89
N ILE A 216 13.95 -4.68 4.56
CA ILE A 216 12.57 -4.72 4.05
C ILE A 216 11.99 -3.30 3.93
N LEU A 217 12.17 -2.46 4.96
CA LEU A 217 11.69 -1.08 4.92
C LEU A 217 12.35 -0.27 3.80
N LYS A 218 13.65 -0.48 3.56
CA LYS A 218 14.36 0.14 2.44
C LYS A 218 13.78 -0.32 1.10
N SER A 219 13.55 -1.63 0.93
CA SER A 219 12.94 -2.15 -0.30
C SER A 219 11.52 -1.63 -0.53
N LEU A 220 10.71 -1.51 0.52
CA LEU A 220 9.37 -0.92 0.44
C LEU A 220 9.41 0.57 0.06
N ALA A 221 10.33 1.34 0.64
CA ALA A 221 10.53 2.74 0.28
C ALA A 221 11.05 2.91 -1.15
N THR A 222 11.91 1.99 -1.62
CA THR A 222 12.36 1.96 -3.02
C THR A 222 11.23 1.60 -3.96
N TRP A 223 10.38 0.63 -3.62
CA TRP A 223 9.24 0.21 -4.45
C TRP A 223 8.27 1.36 -4.77
N GLY A 224 8.09 2.30 -3.84
CA GLY A 224 7.23 3.47 -4.03
C GLY A 224 7.79 4.58 -4.95
N LYS A 225 8.99 4.39 -5.52
CA LYS A 225 9.63 5.35 -6.45
C LYS A 225 9.38 4.96 -7.90
N ASP A 226 9.49 5.94 -8.81
CA ASP A 226 9.24 5.76 -10.25
C ASP A 226 10.13 4.65 -10.85
N ASP A 227 11.44 4.65 -10.57
CA ASP A 227 12.39 3.59 -10.99
C ASP A 227 12.59 2.48 -9.94
N GLY A 228 11.70 2.41 -8.95
CA GLY A 228 11.86 1.56 -7.78
C GLY A 228 11.97 0.07 -8.11
N ILE A 229 11.15 -0.38 -9.05
CA ILE A 229 10.98 -1.79 -9.39
C ILE A 229 12.23 -2.31 -10.11
N THR A 230 12.75 -1.57 -11.10
CA THR A 230 13.95 -1.94 -11.86
C THR A 230 15.17 -2.02 -10.94
N ILE A 231 15.33 -1.08 -10.01
CA ILE A 231 16.39 -1.10 -9.00
C ILE A 231 16.31 -2.36 -8.13
N LEU A 232 15.10 -2.75 -7.69
CA LEU A 232 14.92 -3.91 -6.83
C LEU A 232 15.16 -5.23 -7.56
N VAL A 233 14.68 -5.35 -8.81
CA VAL A 233 14.94 -6.51 -9.66
C VAL A 233 16.44 -6.67 -9.91
N ASN A 234 17.13 -5.60 -10.30
CA ASN A 234 18.57 -5.63 -10.51
C ASN A 234 19.34 -5.97 -9.23
N SER A 235 18.96 -5.41 -8.08
CA SER A 235 19.56 -5.74 -6.78
C SER A 235 19.36 -7.22 -6.43
N MET A 236 18.21 -7.79 -6.76
CA MET A 236 17.91 -9.20 -6.52
C MET A 236 18.80 -10.12 -7.37
N LEU A 237 18.89 -9.83 -8.67
CA LEU A 237 19.69 -10.59 -9.62
C LEU A 237 21.18 -10.54 -9.25
N ASN A 238 21.69 -9.34 -8.95
CA ASN A 238 23.08 -9.14 -8.51
C ASN A 238 23.38 -9.82 -7.16
N GLY A 239 22.41 -9.88 -6.24
CA GLY A 239 22.55 -10.56 -4.95
C GLY A 239 22.41 -12.08 -5.00
N SER A 240 21.75 -12.60 -6.03
CA SER A 240 21.49 -14.04 -6.22
C SER A 240 22.71 -14.84 -6.71
N GLY A 241 23.78 -14.16 -7.15
CA GLY A 241 24.99 -14.83 -7.61
C GLY A 241 24.83 -15.41 -9.02
N LEU A 242 24.26 -14.64 -9.94
CA LEU A 242 24.31 -14.93 -11.38
C LEU A 242 25.71 -14.64 -11.97
N LYS A 243 26.75 -15.16 -11.31
CA LYS A 243 28.07 -15.41 -11.89
C LYS A 243 28.27 -16.92 -11.73
N SER A 244 28.41 -17.62 -12.86
CA SER A 244 28.52 -19.08 -12.99
C SER A 244 27.20 -19.86 -13.21
N PHE A 245 26.54 -19.61 -14.33
CA PHE A 245 26.08 -20.73 -15.16
C PHE A 245 27.14 -20.96 -16.24
N GLY A 246 28.21 -21.65 -15.85
CA GLY A 246 29.38 -21.87 -16.68
C GLY A 246 30.42 -22.67 -15.92
N GLN A 247 30.19 -23.98 -15.84
CA GLN A 247 31.20 -25.03 -15.74
C GLN A 247 32.12 -25.03 -14.50
N GLY A 248 31.85 -25.97 -13.59
CA GLY A 248 32.76 -26.34 -12.51
C GLY A 248 32.05 -27.17 -11.45
N GLY A 249 32.05 -28.50 -11.62
CA GLY A 249 31.57 -29.43 -10.60
C GLY A 249 32.37 -29.36 -9.31
N GLY A 250 31.73 -29.75 -8.21
CA GLY A 250 32.37 -29.81 -6.89
C GLY A 250 31.37 -29.94 -5.75
N ASP A 251 30.81 -31.14 -5.62
CA ASP A 251 30.41 -31.85 -4.40
C ASP A 251 29.59 -31.16 -3.29
N PHE A 252 28.37 -31.68 -3.15
CA PHE A 252 27.66 -31.80 -1.89
C PHE A 252 28.48 -32.62 -0.88
N LEU A 253 28.82 -32.03 0.27
CA LEU A 253 28.91 -32.79 1.51
C LEU A 253 28.36 -31.97 2.67
N GLU A 254 27.47 -32.62 3.42
CA GLU A 254 26.82 -32.16 4.64
C GLU A 254 27.77 -31.46 5.63
N GLU A 255 27.30 -30.36 6.23
CA GLU A 255 27.65 -30.09 7.63
C GLU A 255 26.41 -29.72 8.45
N ARG A 256 25.76 -30.77 8.93
CA ARG A 256 24.74 -30.74 9.97
C ARG A 256 25.40 -30.43 11.33
N THR A 257 25.83 -29.19 11.55
CA THR A 257 26.43 -28.76 12.85
C THR A 257 25.75 -27.55 13.46
N THR A 258 24.41 -27.56 13.52
CA THR A 258 23.62 -26.54 14.25
C THR A 258 22.65 -27.11 15.29
N CYS A 259 22.99 -28.24 15.93
CA CYS A 259 22.21 -28.74 17.07
C CYS A 259 22.91 -28.67 18.45
N ASN A 260 24.20 -28.27 18.55
CA ASN A 260 24.97 -28.48 19.78
C ASN A 260 25.43 -27.24 20.56
N THR A 261 25.04 -26.02 20.16
CA THR A 261 25.42 -24.79 20.89
C THR A 261 24.45 -24.44 22.02
N ASN A 262 23.15 -24.67 21.87
CA ASN A 262 22.16 -24.36 22.91
C ASN A 262 22.21 -25.35 24.09
N ILE A 263 22.46 -26.63 23.82
CA ILE A 263 22.57 -27.68 24.85
C ILE A 263 23.77 -27.42 25.78
N ARG A 264 24.92 -26.97 25.24
CA ARG A 264 26.09 -26.61 26.06
C ARG A 264 25.85 -25.38 26.95
N GLN A 265 24.95 -24.48 26.55
CA GLN A 265 24.61 -23.30 27.35
C GLN A 265 23.64 -23.65 28.49
N CYS A 266 22.73 -24.61 28.28
CA CYS A 266 21.92 -25.21 29.35
C CYS A 266 22.78 -26.02 30.35
N LEU A 267 23.76 -26.79 29.86
CA LEU A 267 24.64 -27.59 30.71
C LEU A 267 25.61 -26.76 31.56
N ARG A 268 25.99 -25.55 31.12
CA ARG A 268 26.79 -24.64 31.95
C ARG A 268 26.00 -24.00 33.10
N LYS A 269 24.68 -23.85 32.98
CA LYS A 269 23.82 -23.41 34.09
C LYS A 269 23.55 -24.52 35.13
N GLY A 270 23.72 -25.79 34.75
CA GLY A 270 23.58 -26.93 35.67
C GLY A 270 24.82 -27.28 36.49
N ARG A 271 25.96 -26.58 36.30
CA ARG A 271 27.24 -26.88 36.99
C ARG A 271 27.70 -25.84 38.00
N SER A 272 27.00 -24.71 38.13
CA SER A 272 27.24 -23.72 39.18
C SER A 272 26.04 -23.73 40.13
N GLY A 273 25.96 -24.77 40.94
CA GLY A 273 25.10 -24.76 42.12
C GLY A 273 25.65 -23.75 43.12
N SER A 274 24.82 -22.78 43.50
CA SER A 274 24.77 -22.37 44.89
C SER A 274 23.30 -22.32 45.29
N GLN A 275 22.98 -23.20 46.21
CA GLN A 275 21.66 -23.43 46.78
C GLN A 275 21.12 -22.14 47.41
N ARG A 276 19.88 -21.76 47.08
CA ARG A 276 18.93 -21.37 48.11
C ARG A 276 17.68 -22.23 47.96
N VAL A 277 17.66 -23.24 48.82
CA VAL A 277 16.51 -24.05 49.18
C VAL A 277 15.36 -23.14 49.61
N LYS A 278 14.22 -23.24 48.93
CA LYS A 278 12.92 -23.38 49.59
C LYS A 278 12.11 -24.42 48.79
N SER A 279 12.20 -25.65 49.29
CA SER A 279 11.40 -26.80 48.90
C SER A 279 10.09 -26.77 49.69
N THR A 280 8.95 -26.77 49.01
CA THR A 280 7.65 -27.39 49.36
C THR A 280 6.66 -26.96 48.25
N ARG A 281 5.90 -27.79 47.56
CA ARG A 281 5.51 -29.19 47.75
C ARG A 281 5.04 -29.72 46.39
N MET A 282 5.40 -30.95 46.07
CA MET A 282 4.89 -31.73 44.94
C MET A 282 3.37 -31.99 45.05
N LEU A 283 2.74 -32.03 43.88
CA LEU A 283 1.72 -32.97 43.38
C LEU A 283 0.83 -33.72 44.38
N SER A 284 -0.49 -33.68 44.16
CA SER A 284 -1.40 -34.82 44.37
C SER A 284 -2.71 -34.59 43.58
N PHE A 285 -2.98 -35.50 42.64
CA PHE A 285 -4.19 -35.74 41.82
C PHE A 285 -4.67 -34.67 40.83
#